data_AF-A0AB73T4F8-F1
#
_entry.id   AF-A0AB73T4F8-F1
#
_cell.length_a   1.000
_cell.length_b   1.000
_cell.length_c   1.000
_cell.angle_alpha   90.00
_cell.angle_beta   90.00
_cell.angle_gamma   90.00
#
_symmetry.space_group_name_H-M   'P 1'
#
loop_
_entity.id
_entity.type
_entity.pdbx_description
1 polymer ?
#
loop_
_entity_poly.entity_id
_entity_poly.type
_entity_poly.pdbx_seq_one_letter_code
_entity_poly.pdbx_strand_id
1 'polypeptide(L)'
;MEKRISCCGTICLECEYYPDGCRGCEEIEGRVFWLEYTGESICDIYDCCRKQKKFVCCGQCDELPCRRYERDDPTKTPKENEADHCRQMKTLKVYQEIENLVLDLRQQDSRKAYESLKVLKQKSREDAFVYSFLDDFIQMMEDKNSYFRTRGLQLIAANARWDEDNKIDEVVDKYLKHIMDEKPITARQCIQALPEIAQYKEGLKADIVEALQHAKPECYRESMIPLVKKDIEEALQKIKCL
;
A
#
# COMPACT_ATOMS: atom_id res chain seq x y z
N MET A 1 -7.51 -7.67 2.53
CA MET A 1 -8.10 -6.71 3.47
C MET A 1 -7.06 -5.69 3.87
N GLU A 2 -7.28 -4.42 3.55
CA GLU A 2 -6.41 -3.31 3.97
C GLU A 2 -6.22 -3.34 5.49
N LYS A 3 -4.98 -3.27 5.97
CA LYS A 3 -4.76 -3.09 7.40
C LYS A 3 -5.10 -1.65 7.75
N ARG A 4 -6.32 -1.42 8.25
CA ARG A 4 -6.72 -0.12 8.82
C ARG A 4 -5.99 0.11 10.14
N ILE A 5 -4.75 0.60 10.04
CA ILE A 5 -3.88 0.91 11.18
C ILE A 5 -4.33 2.24 11.78
N SER A 6 -4.71 2.21 13.05
CA SER A 6 -5.03 3.42 13.79
C SER A 6 -3.77 4.24 14.11
N CYS A 7 -3.95 5.50 14.50
CA CYS A 7 -2.81 6.35 14.87
C CYS A 7 -1.93 5.77 15.99
N CYS A 8 -2.49 4.93 16.88
CA CYS A 8 -1.76 4.29 17.97
C CYS A 8 -1.19 2.90 17.61
N GLY A 9 -1.39 2.40 16.39
CA GLY A 9 -0.90 1.09 15.95
C GLY A 9 -1.86 -0.07 16.20
N THR A 10 -3.06 0.18 16.69
CA THR A 10 -4.13 -0.84 16.73
C THR A 10 -4.63 -1.09 15.31
N ILE A 11 -4.75 -2.36 14.91
CA ILE A 11 -5.40 -2.72 13.65
C ILE A 11 -6.91 -2.75 13.91
N CYS A 12 -7.65 -1.76 13.39
CA CYS A 12 -9.07 -1.62 13.70
C CYS A 12 -9.88 -2.87 13.32
N LEU A 13 -9.54 -3.53 12.22
CA LEU A 13 -10.24 -4.73 11.75
C LEU A 13 -10.01 -5.97 12.63
N GLU A 14 -9.04 -5.92 13.53
CA GLU A 14 -8.78 -6.97 14.54
C GLU A 14 -9.33 -6.57 15.92
N CYS A 15 -9.95 -5.40 16.04
CA CYS A 15 -10.47 -4.87 17.30
C CYS A 15 -11.94 -5.26 17.50
N GLU A 16 -12.26 -5.80 18.68
CA GLU A 16 -13.62 -6.26 19.03
C GLU A 16 -14.69 -5.15 18.98
N TYR A 17 -14.28 -3.89 19.09
CA TYR A 17 -15.20 -2.74 19.05
C TYR A 17 -15.49 -2.27 17.62
N TYR A 18 -14.71 -2.66 16.62
CA TYR A 18 -14.89 -2.17 15.24
C TYR A 18 -15.83 -3.08 14.42
N PRO A 19 -16.75 -2.55 13.60
CA PRO A 19 -17.06 -1.12 13.43
C PRO A 19 -18.16 -0.60 14.36
N ASP A 20 -18.92 -1.49 15.02
CA ASP A 20 -20.18 -1.13 15.67
C ASP A 20 -20.00 -0.29 16.95
N GLY A 21 -19.07 -0.70 17.81
CA GLY A 21 -18.72 0.02 19.04
C GLY A 21 -17.73 1.18 18.83
N CYS A 22 -17.05 1.21 17.67
CA CYS A 22 -16.05 2.20 17.32
C CYS A 22 -15.82 2.21 15.80
N ARG A 23 -16.03 3.35 15.15
CA ARG A 23 -15.82 3.50 13.69
C ARG A 23 -14.37 3.77 13.28
N GLY A 24 -13.44 3.69 14.25
CA GLY A 24 -12.03 3.97 14.06
C GLY A 24 -11.68 5.44 14.34
N CYS A 25 -10.45 5.68 14.78
CA CYS A 25 -10.04 6.98 15.34
C CYS A 25 -10.18 8.15 14.36
N GLU A 26 -10.02 7.90 13.06
CA GLU A 26 -10.17 8.92 12.01
C GLU A 26 -11.61 9.41 11.92
N GLU A 27 -12.58 8.49 11.83
CA GLU A 27 -13.99 8.83 11.68
C GLU A 27 -14.60 9.43 12.95
N ILE A 28 -14.20 8.93 14.12
CA ILE A 28 -14.69 9.46 15.41
C ILE A 28 -13.87 10.66 15.91
N GLU A 29 -12.87 11.10 15.15
CA GLU A 29 -11.97 12.21 15.49
C GLU A 29 -11.29 12.08 16.87
N GLY A 30 -10.88 10.86 17.22
CA GLY A 30 -10.21 10.55 18.49
C GLY A 30 -11.13 10.49 19.72
N ARG A 31 -12.46 10.61 19.55
CA ARG A 31 -13.46 10.48 20.61
C ARG A 31 -13.82 9.00 20.87
N VAL A 32 -12.85 8.24 21.37
CA VAL A 32 -13.02 6.81 21.72
C VAL A 32 -13.87 6.64 22.98
N PHE A 33 -14.58 5.52 23.09
CA PHE A 33 -15.58 5.28 24.15
C PHE A 33 -14.98 5.35 25.56
N TRP A 34 -13.75 4.85 25.76
CA TRP A 34 -13.12 4.76 27.09
C TRP A 34 -12.74 6.12 27.69
N LEU A 35 -12.84 7.22 26.94
CA LEU A 35 -12.61 8.57 27.47
C LEU A 35 -13.63 8.95 28.56
N GLU A 36 -14.79 8.29 28.60
CA GLU A 36 -15.76 8.47 29.69
C GLU A 36 -15.18 8.09 31.07
N TYR A 37 -14.20 7.17 31.11
CA TYR A 37 -13.52 6.73 32.34
C TYR A 37 -12.36 7.65 32.73
N THR A 38 -11.80 8.43 31.81
CA THR A 38 -10.69 9.36 32.08
C THR A 38 -11.15 10.81 32.25
N GLY A 39 -12.37 11.14 31.81
CA GLY A 39 -12.90 12.50 31.80
C GLY A 39 -12.29 13.39 30.72
N GLU A 40 -11.56 12.81 29.77
CA GLU A 40 -10.95 13.53 28.64
C GLU A 40 -11.96 13.67 27.48
N SER A 41 -11.81 14.71 26.66
CA SER A 41 -12.70 14.92 25.49
C SER A 41 -12.14 14.32 24.19
N ILE A 42 -10.86 13.96 24.18
CA ILE A 42 -10.15 13.44 23.00
C ILE A 42 -8.96 12.59 23.45
N CYS A 43 -8.68 11.50 22.73
CA CYS A 43 -7.47 10.71 22.95
C CYS A 43 -6.21 11.55 22.67
N ASP A 44 -5.30 11.61 23.64
CA ASP A 44 -4.07 12.39 23.61
C ASP A 44 -3.06 11.90 22.55
N ILE A 45 -3.06 10.60 22.24
CA ILE A 45 -2.30 10.03 21.11
C ILE A 45 -2.86 10.55 19.79
N TYR A 46 -4.19 10.52 19.60
CA TYR A 46 -4.81 11.01 18.38
C TYR A 46 -4.59 12.50 18.19
N ASP A 47 -4.79 13.31 19.24
CA ASP A 47 -4.57 14.75 19.19
C ASP A 47 -3.12 15.08 18.81
N CYS A 48 -2.15 14.43 19.45
CA CYS A 48 -0.74 14.60 19.11
C CYS A 48 -0.42 14.15 17.67
N CYS A 49 -0.78 12.92 17.31
CA CYS A 49 -0.40 12.29 16.05
C CYS A 49 -1.10 12.94 14.86
N ARG A 50 -2.43 12.98 14.86
CA ARG A 50 -3.24 13.44 13.72
C ARG A 50 -3.44 14.94 13.69
N LYS A 51 -3.67 15.60 14.84
CA LYS A 51 -3.97 17.05 14.86
C LYS A 51 -2.73 17.91 14.91
N GLN A 52 -1.78 17.61 15.80
CA GLN A 52 -0.58 18.44 16.00
C GLN A 52 0.55 18.09 15.01
N LYS A 53 1.02 16.84 14.99
CA LYS A 53 2.15 16.40 14.15
C LYS A 53 1.76 16.08 12.70
N LYS A 54 0.45 15.92 12.41
CA LYS A 54 -0.10 15.58 11.08
C LYS A 54 0.44 14.26 10.51
N PHE A 55 0.75 13.30 11.38
CA PHE A 55 1.22 11.98 10.98
C PHE A 55 0.05 11.05 10.64
N VAL A 56 0.18 10.28 9.56
CA VAL A 56 -0.03 8.82 9.51
C VAL A 56 -0.55 8.15 10.79
N CYS A 57 0.42 7.56 11.45
CA CYS A 57 0.34 6.97 12.76
C CYS A 57 1.60 7.36 13.55
N CYS A 58 1.68 6.96 14.81
CA CYS A 58 2.86 7.22 15.64
C CYS A 58 4.14 6.53 15.13
N GLY A 59 4.07 5.63 14.14
CA GLY A 59 5.23 5.02 13.49
C GLY A 59 6.12 6.04 12.78
N GLN A 60 5.56 7.20 12.40
CA GLN A 60 6.31 8.32 11.81
C GLN A 60 7.04 9.18 12.85
N CYS A 61 6.91 8.87 14.14
CA CYS A 61 7.46 9.70 15.21
C CYS A 61 8.80 9.14 15.70
N ASP A 62 9.87 9.94 15.59
CA ASP A 62 11.21 9.57 16.08
C ASP A 62 11.27 9.38 17.61
N GLU A 63 10.30 9.93 18.34
CA GLU A 63 10.16 9.74 19.80
C GLU A 63 9.41 8.45 20.18
N LEU A 64 9.07 7.56 19.23
CA LEU A 64 8.31 6.35 19.52
C LEU A 64 9.17 5.26 20.21
N PRO A 65 8.71 4.63 21.32
CA PRO A 65 7.54 4.99 22.13
C PRO A 65 7.80 6.23 22.99
N CYS A 66 6.84 7.17 22.99
CA CYS A 66 6.89 8.33 23.87
C CYS A 66 6.02 8.11 25.11
N ARG A 67 6.08 9.04 26.08
CA ARG A 67 5.31 8.99 27.34
C ARG A 67 3.80 8.74 27.21
N ARG A 68 3.20 8.97 26.04
CA ARG A 68 1.77 8.72 25.81
C ARG A 68 1.43 7.23 25.79
N TYR A 69 2.40 6.35 25.53
CA TYR A 69 2.25 4.91 25.59
C TYR A 69 2.50 4.31 26.99
N GLU A 70 2.74 5.16 27.99
CA GLU A 70 2.83 4.75 29.42
C GLU A 70 1.46 4.72 30.11
N ARG A 71 0.40 5.19 29.41
CA ARG A 71 -0.97 5.19 29.94
C ARG A 71 -1.67 3.88 29.63
N ASP A 72 -2.29 3.32 30.65
CA ASP A 72 -3.14 2.13 30.53
C ASP A 72 -4.57 2.50 30.13
N ASP A 73 -5.23 1.62 29.39
CA ASP A 73 -6.67 1.66 29.20
C ASP A 73 -7.34 1.24 30.52
N PRO A 74 -8.10 2.13 31.19
CA PRO A 74 -8.70 1.86 32.49
C PRO A 74 -9.78 0.77 32.44
N THR A 75 -10.25 0.39 31.25
CA THR A 75 -11.24 -0.68 31.10
C THR A 75 -10.61 -2.07 30.95
N LYS A 76 -9.27 -2.17 30.98
CA LYS A 76 -8.52 -3.41 30.77
C LYS A 76 -7.67 -3.81 31.96
N THR A 77 -7.40 -5.10 32.08
CA THR A 77 -6.46 -5.62 33.07
C THR A 77 -5.02 -5.23 32.69
N PRO A 78 -4.07 -5.22 33.66
CA PRO A 78 -2.67 -4.95 33.37
C PRO A 78 -2.07 -5.87 32.29
N LYS A 79 -2.46 -7.14 32.27
CA LYS A 79 -1.99 -8.12 31.28
C LYS A 79 -2.52 -7.83 29.87
N GLU A 80 -3.77 -7.37 29.77
CA GLU A 80 -4.35 -6.97 28.48
C GLU A 80 -3.70 -5.69 27.96
N ASN A 81 -3.49 -4.70 28.82
CA ASN A 81 -2.77 -3.47 28.49
C ASN A 81 -1.34 -3.76 28.00
N GLU A 82 -0.59 -4.61 28.70
CA GLU A 82 0.75 -5.03 28.26
C GLU A 82 0.72 -5.73 26.89
N ALA A 83 -0.25 -6.61 26.67
CA ALA A 83 -0.41 -7.30 25.39
C ALA A 83 -0.78 -6.35 24.24
N ASP A 84 -1.67 -5.38 24.49
CA ASP A 84 -2.02 -4.34 23.54
C ASP A 84 -0.84 -3.43 23.20
N HIS A 85 -0.12 -2.96 24.22
CA HIS A 85 1.09 -2.17 24.04
C HIS A 85 2.10 -2.92 23.16
N CYS A 86 2.35 -4.21 23.43
CA CYS A 86 3.25 -5.03 22.64
C CYS A 86 2.81 -5.14 21.17
N ARG A 87 1.51 -5.36 20.92
CA ARG A 87 0.93 -5.40 19.56
C ARG A 87 1.08 -4.05 18.85
N GLN A 88 0.71 -2.96 19.50
CA GLN A 88 0.84 -1.61 18.96
C GLN A 88 2.29 -1.29 18.57
N MET A 89 3.25 -1.57 19.45
CA MET A 89 4.67 -1.34 19.17
C MET A 89 5.17 -2.16 17.99
N LYS A 90 4.71 -3.41 17.85
CA LYS A 90 5.05 -4.24 16.70
C LYS A 90 4.47 -3.65 15.41
N THR A 91 3.19 -3.27 15.39
CA THR A 91 2.54 -2.67 14.22
C THR A 91 3.23 -1.38 13.78
N LEU A 92 3.51 -0.47 14.72
CA LEU A 92 4.11 0.83 14.41
C LEU A 92 5.56 0.69 13.89
N LYS A 93 6.33 -0.25 14.43
CA LYS A 93 7.68 -0.55 13.93
C LYS A 93 7.65 -1.12 12.50
N VAL A 94 6.70 -2.01 12.22
CA VAL A 94 6.51 -2.54 10.85
C VAL A 94 6.10 -1.43 9.89
N TYR A 95 5.19 -0.54 10.31
CA TYR A 95 4.80 0.62 9.51
C TYR A 95 6.01 1.51 9.21
N GLN A 96 6.81 1.85 10.23
CA GLN A 96 8.01 2.67 10.07
C GLN A 96 9.04 2.04 9.12
N GLU A 97 9.25 0.72 9.23
CA GLU A 97 10.15 -0.02 8.32
C GLU A 97 9.66 0.09 6.86
N ILE A 98 8.37 -0.17 6.62
CA ILE A 98 7.79 -0.14 5.27
C ILE A 98 7.80 1.29 4.72
N GLU A 99 7.46 2.28 5.53
CA GLU A 99 7.48 3.69 5.12
C GLU A 99 8.88 4.12 4.67
N ASN A 100 9.93 3.75 5.41
CA ASN A 100 11.31 4.03 5.02
C ASN A 100 11.66 3.39 3.66
N LEU A 101 11.22 2.15 3.43
CA LEU A 101 11.41 1.48 2.14
C LEU A 101 10.64 2.18 1.02
N VAL A 102 9.43 2.68 1.28
CA VAL A 102 8.62 3.44 0.32
C VAL A 102 9.29 4.77 -0.01
N LEU A 103 9.82 5.48 0.98
CA LEU A 103 10.56 6.73 0.78
C LEU A 103 11.82 6.53 -0.08
N ASP A 104 12.50 5.39 0.06
CA ASP A 104 13.64 5.03 -0.77
C ASP A 104 13.30 4.90 -2.25
N LEU A 105 12.05 4.55 -2.60
CA LEU A 105 11.62 4.39 -4.00
C LEU A 105 11.70 5.69 -4.81
N ARG A 106 11.67 6.86 -4.15
CA ARG A 106 11.75 8.17 -4.80
C ARG A 106 13.15 8.78 -4.75
N GLN A 107 14.12 8.09 -4.15
CA GLN A 107 15.50 8.59 -4.06
C GLN A 107 16.27 8.44 -5.37
N GLN A 108 17.30 9.28 -5.54
CA GLN A 108 18.18 9.25 -6.71
C GLN A 108 19.07 8.00 -6.76
N ASP A 109 19.36 7.39 -5.61
CA ASP A 109 20.12 6.14 -5.55
C ASP A 109 19.30 4.99 -6.15
N SER A 110 19.58 4.69 -7.42
CA SER A 110 18.88 3.66 -8.17
C SER A 110 19.09 2.26 -7.61
N ARG A 111 20.22 2.00 -6.92
CA ARG A 111 20.52 0.69 -6.34
C ARG A 111 19.70 0.50 -5.08
N LYS A 112 19.76 1.47 -4.16
CA LYS A 112 18.99 1.44 -2.91
C LYS A 112 17.49 1.31 -3.20
N ALA A 113 16.97 2.14 -4.10
CA ALA A 113 15.56 2.10 -4.48
C ALA A 113 15.14 0.75 -5.11
N TYR A 114 16.04 0.09 -5.86
CA TYR A 114 15.77 -1.23 -6.42
C TYR A 114 15.79 -2.34 -5.36
N GLU A 115 16.69 -2.24 -4.37
CA GLU A 115 16.70 -3.14 -3.21
C GLU A 115 15.42 -2.98 -2.37
N SER A 116 15.01 -1.75 -2.07
CA SER A 116 13.76 -1.47 -1.35
C SER A 116 12.53 -1.98 -2.11
N LEU A 117 12.49 -1.80 -3.44
CA LEU A 117 11.44 -2.35 -4.29
C LEU A 117 11.34 -3.88 -4.17
N LYS A 118 12.46 -4.61 -4.15
CA LYS A 118 12.44 -6.08 -3.99
C LYS A 118 11.86 -6.49 -2.64
N VAL A 119 12.28 -5.81 -1.57
CA VAL A 119 11.80 -6.09 -0.22
C VAL A 119 10.30 -5.81 -0.13
N LEU A 120 9.83 -4.68 -0.65
CA LEU A 120 8.41 -4.32 -0.66
C LEU A 120 7.58 -5.33 -1.45
N LYS A 121 8.02 -5.74 -2.65
CA LYS A 121 7.32 -6.78 -3.42
C LYS A 121 7.23 -8.11 -2.68
N GLN A 122 8.27 -8.49 -1.94
CA GLN A 122 8.22 -9.71 -1.13
C GLN A 122 7.24 -9.56 0.04
N LYS A 123 7.30 -8.45 0.78
CA LYS A 123 6.36 -8.16 1.88
C LYS A 123 4.90 -8.10 1.39
N SER A 124 4.64 -7.53 0.21
CA SER A 124 3.31 -7.52 -0.42
C SER A 124 2.75 -8.92 -0.69
N ARG A 125 3.59 -9.94 -0.86
CA ARG A 125 3.12 -11.33 -1.02
C ARG A 125 2.76 -12.01 0.29
N GLU A 126 3.36 -11.54 1.38
CA GLU A 126 3.25 -12.14 2.70
C GLU A 126 2.10 -11.52 3.49
N ASP A 127 1.90 -10.20 3.36
CA ASP A 127 0.98 -9.46 4.21
C ASP A 127 0.47 -8.16 3.55
N ALA A 128 -0.72 -7.71 3.98
CA ALA A 128 -1.39 -6.53 3.47
C ALA A 128 -0.82 -5.19 3.97
N PHE A 129 0.20 -5.16 4.84
CA PHE A 129 0.79 -3.91 5.34
C PHE A 129 1.29 -2.96 4.24
N VAL A 130 1.81 -3.49 3.13
CA VAL A 130 2.30 -2.65 2.03
C VAL A 130 1.15 -2.00 1.25
N TYR A 131 -0.05 -2.61 1.26
CA TYR A 131 -1.24 -2.06 0.59
C TYR A 131 -1.68 -0.72 1.19
N SER A 132 -1.39 -0.44 2.47
CA SER A 132 -1.65 0.87 3.08
C SER A 132 -0.94 2.04 2.39
N PHE A 133 0.03 1.76 1.51
CA PHE A 133 0.74 2.73 0.68
C PHE A 133 0.31 2.70 -0.80
N LEU A 134 -0.81 2.04 -1.14
CA LEU A 134 -1.25 1.90 -2.53
C LEU A 134 -1.44 3.27 -3.21
N ASP A 135 -1.98 4.25 -2.48
CA ASP A 135 -2.21 5.60 -3.01
C ASP A 135 -0.88 6.30 -3.39
N ASP A 136 0.22 6.04 -2.66
CA ASP A 136 1.56 6.52 -3.04
C ASP A 136 2.04 5.87 -4.35
N PHE A 137 1.77 4.56 -4.54
CA PHE A 137 2.17 3.84 -5.75
C PHE A 137 1.35 4.27 -6.97
N ILE A 138 0.06 4.55 -6.78
CA ILE A 138 -0.82 5.15 -7.81
C ILE A 138 -0.27 6.51 -8.24
N GLN A 139 0.12 7.36 -7.30
CA GLN A 139 0.76 8.65 -7.64
C GLN A 139 2.11 8.47 -8.35
N MET A 140 2.89 7.45 -8.00
CA MET A 140 4.17 7.15 -8.65
C MET A 140 4.00 6.70 -10.11
N MET A 141 2.94 5.96 -10.43
CA MET A 141 2.63 5.49 -11.79
C MET A 141 2.48 6.65 -12.78
N GLU A 142 1.97 7.80 -12.34
CA GLU A 142 1.78 8.99 -13.18
C GLU A 142 2.98 9.95 -13.17
N ASP A 143 4.11 9.58 -12.56
CA ASP A 143 5.27 10.46 -12.44
C ASP A 143 5.98 10.69 -13.79
N LYS A 144 6.52 11.89 -14.00
CA LYS A 144 7.33 12.22 -15.17
C LYS A 144 8.58 11.34 -15.30
N ASN A 145 9.10 10.83 -14.18
CA ASN A 145 10.25 9.95 -14.15
C ASN A 145 9.84 8.49 -14.36
N SER A 146 10.29 7.90 -15.47
CA SER A 146 9.98 6.51 -15.83
C SER A 146 10.42 5.46 -14.81
N TYR A 147 11.47 5.73 -14.02
CA TYR A 147 11.88 4.83 -12.94
C TYR A 147 10.83 4.78 -11.83
N PHE A 148 10.23 5.92 -11.48
CA PHE A 148 9.18 5.98 -10.47
C PHE A 148 7.90 5.33 -10.99
N ARG A 149 7.52 5.59 -12.25
CA ARG A 149 6.40 4.88 -12.89
C ARG A 149 6.55 3.37 -12.81
N THR A 150 7.71 2.88 -13.22
CA THR A 150 8.03 1.44 -13.22
C THR A 150 7.88 0.83 -11.81
N ARG A 151 8.37 1.51 -10.78
CA ARG A 151 8.27 1.06 -9.38
C ARG A 151 6.82 1.06 -8.89
N GLY A 152 6.08 2.14 -9.19
CA GLY A 152 4.65 2.26 -8.85
C GLY A 152 3.83 1.15 -9.47
N LEU A 153 3.95 0.93 -10.79
CA LEU A 153 3.27 -0.14 -11.52
C LEU A 153 3.52 -1.52 -10.89
N GLN A 154 4.78 -1.84 -10.59
CA GLN A 154 5.14 -3.13 -9.99
C GLN A 154 4.54 -3.32 -8.59
N LEU A 155 4.43 -2.26 -7.79
CA LEU A 155 3.88 -2.34 -6.45
C LEU A 155 2.35 -2.33 -6.43
N ILE A 156 1.71 -1.63 -7.37
CA ILE A 156 0.25 -1.76 -7.57
C ILE A 156 -0.09 -3.22 -7.89
N ALA A 157 0.58 -3.83 -8.87
CA ALA A 157 0.35 -5.22 -9.24
C ALA A 157 0.61 -6.20 -8.07
N ALA A 158 1.73 -6.04 -7.36
CA ALA A 158 2.08 -6.91 -6.23
C ALA A 158 1.08 -6.84 -5.06
N ASN A 159 0.32 -5.75 -4.94
CA ASN A 159 -0.68 -5.57 -3.88
C ASN A 159 -2.11 -5.82 -4.36
N ALA A 160 -2.35 -6.22 -5.62
CA ALA A 160 -3.69 -6.44 -6.17
C ALA A 160 -4.52 -7.45 -5.38
N ARG A 161 -3.87 -8.45 -4.78
CA ARG A 161 -4.50 -9.46 -3.90
C ARG A 161 -5.15 -8.89 -2.63
N TRP A 162 -4.78 -7.67 -2.24
CA TRP A 162 -5.29 -7.04 -1.02
C TRP A 162 -6.34 -5.96 -1.31
N ASP A 163 -6.58 -5.67 -2.59
CA ASP A 163 -7.43 -4.58 -3.09
C ASP A 163 -8.93 -4.90 -3.02
N GLU A 164 -9.45 -5.01 -1.81
CA GLU A 164 -10.87 -5.26 -1.55
C GLU A 164 -11.74 -4.04 -1.82
N ASP A 165 -11.19 -2.84 -1.65
CA ASP A 165 -11.88 -1.56 -1.91
C ASP A 165 -11.87 -1.18 -3.41
N ASN A 166 -11.31 -2.02 -4.28
CA ASN A 166 -11.26 -1.82 -5.74
C ASN A 166 -10.59 -0.52 -6.19
N LYS A 167 -9.59 -0.04 -5.44
CA LYS A 167 -8.81 1.16 -5.81
C LYS A 167 -8.08 0.95 -7.14
N ILE A 168 -7.68 -0.28 -7.47
CA ILE A 168 -7.02 -0.59 -8.74
C ILE A 168 -8.01 -0.48 -9.91
N ASP A 169 -9.25 -0.94 -9.74
CA ASP A 169 -10.30 -0.83 -10.75
C ASP A 169 -10.56 0.64 -11.11
N GLU A 170 -10.59 1.53 -10.12
CA GLU A 170 -10.80 2.97 -10.33
C GLU A 170 -9.69 3.63 -11.18
N VAL A 171 -8.49 3.06 -11.20
CA VAL A 171 -7.33 3.61 -11.91
C VAL A 171 -6.83 2.72 -13.05
N VAL A 172 -7.58 1.66 -13.41
CA VAL A 172 -7.12 0.65 -14.38
C VAL A 172 -6.82 1.28 -15.74
N ASP A 173 -7.64 2.22 -16.20
CA ASP A 173 -7.41 2.93 -17.48
C ASP A 173 -6.09 3.69 -17.49
N LYS A 174 -5.68 4.26 -16.34
CA LYS A 174 -4.39 4.94 -16.20
C LYS A 174 -3.26 3.92 -16.21
N TYR A 175 -3.45 2.80 -15.52
CA TYR A 175 -2.47 1.70 -15.49
C TYR A 175 -2.23 1.13 -16.90
N LEU A 176 -3.28 0.80 -17.64
CA LEU A 176 -3.19 0.17 -18.96
C LEU A 176 -2.54 1.07 -20.02
N LYS A 177 -2.60 2.40 -19.88
CA LYS A 177 -1.85 3.32 -20.76
C LYS A 177 -0.34 3.05 -20.75
N HIS A 178 0.19 2.50 -19.66
CA HIS A 178 1.62 2.15 -19.57
C HIS A 178 2.01 0.90 -20.35
N ILE A 179 1.08 0.11 -20.91
CA ILE A 179 1.41 -0.94 -21.89
C ILE A 179 2.19 -0.36 -23.08
N MET A 180 1.90 0.90 -23.42
CA MET A 180 2.56 1.65 -24.49
C MET A 180 3.32 2.88 -23.94
N ASP A 181 3.90 2.77 -22.74
CA ASP A 181 4.69 3.86 -22.13
C ASP A 181 5.79 4.37 -23.09
N GLU A 182 6.06 5.68 -23.08
CA GLU A 182 7.12 6.31 -23.88
C GLU A 182 8.51 5.67 -23.66
N LYS A 183 8.76 5.09 -22.48
CA LYS A 183 9.97 4.32 -22.22
C LYS A 183 9.67 2.83 -22.40
N PRO A 184 10.32 2.16 -23.37
CA PRO A 184 10.01 0.76 -23.67
C PRO A 184 10.32 -0.18 -22.50
N ILE A 185 11.26 0.16 -21.62
CA ILE A 185 11.52 -0.63 -20.40
C ILE A 185 10.33 -0.56 -19.45
N THR A 186 9.72 0.62 -19.25
CA THR A 186 8.54 0.79 -18.41
C THR A 186 7.35 0.05 -18.98
N ALA A 187 7.13 0.11 -20.29
CA ALA A 187 6.09 -0.67 -20.96
C ALA A 187 6.24 -2.17 -20.75
N ARG A 188 7.44 -2.72 -20.95
CA ARG A 188 7.73 -4.13 -20.71
C ARG A 188 7.45 -4.54 -19.26
N GLN A 189 7.87 -3.71 -18.29
CA GLN A 189 7.59 -3.99 -16.88
C GLN A 189 6.10 -3.92 -16.53
N CYS A 190 5.35 -2.99 -17.13
CA CYS A 190 3.90 -2.92 -17.01
C CYS A 190 3.26 -4.23 -17.50
N ILE A 191 3.57 -4.62 -18.75
CA ILE A 191 3.02 -5.81 -19.41
C ILE A 191 3.29 -7.07 -18.58
N GLN A 192 4.53 -7.23 -18.10
CA GLN A 192 4.94 -8.38 -17.29
C GLN A 192 4.22 -8.48 -15.93
N ALA A 193 3.70 -7.36 -15.42
CA ALA A 193 2.99 -7.30 -14.13
C ALA A 193 1.48 -7.55 -14.25
N LEU A 194 0.89 -7.36 -15.44
CA LEU A 194 -0.56 -7.52 -15.66
C LEU A 194 -1.14 -8.90 -15.29
N PRO A 195 -0.44 -10.04 -15.50
CA PRO A 195 -0.95 -11.32 -15.05
C PRO A 195 -1.19 -11.40 -13.53
N GLU A 196 -0.41 -10.68 -12.73
CA GLU A 196 -0.58 -10.63 -11.27
C GLU A 196 -1.86 -9.86 -10.90
N ILE A 197 -2.17 -8.76 -11.60
CA ILE A 197 -3.45 -8.05 -11.42
C ILE A 197 -4.61 -8.95 -11.84
N ALA A 198 -4.54 -9.53 -13.04
CA ALA A 198 -5.56 -10.41 -13.59
C ALA A 198 -5.87 -11.61 -12.69
N GLN A 199 -4.88 -12.12 -11.95
CA GLN A 199 -5.04 -13.25 -11.02
C GLN A 199 -5.94 -12.93 -9.83
N TYR A 200 -5.96 -11.69 -9.36
CA TYR A 200 -6.70 -11.30 -8.16
C TYR A 200 -7.88 -10.37 -8.44
N LYS A 201 -7.90 -9.75 -9.63
CA LYS A 201 -8.94 -8.83 -10.08
C LYS A 201 -9.63 -9.41 -11.31
N GLU A 202 -10.46 -10.43 -11.09
CA GLU A 202 -11.19 -11.13 -12.15
C GLU A 202 -11.98 -10.18 -13.07
N GLY A 203 -12.59 -9.14 -12.49
CA GLY A 203 -13.34 -8.12 -13.24
C GLY A 203 -12.50 -7.36 -14.27
N LEU A 204 -11.18 -7.27 -14.08
CA LEU A 204 -10.27 -6.52 -14.96
C LEU A 204 -9.65 -7.40 -16.05
N LYS A 205 -9.85 -8.72 -16.03
CA LYS A 205 -9.22 -9.65 -16.98
C LYS A 205 -9.53 -9.29 -18.44
N ALA A 206 -10.79 -8.99 -18.74
CA ALA A 206 -11.23 -8.67 -20.09
C ALA A 206 -10.55 -7.39 -20.61
N ASP A 207 -10.54 -6.33 -19.81
CA ASP A 207 -9.93 -5.04 -20.16
C ASP A 207 -8.42 -5.17 -20.36
N ILE A 208 -7.75 -5.94 -19.49
CA ILE A 208 -6.31 -6.22 -19.62
C ILE A 208 -6.01 -6.95 -20.93
N VAL A 209 -6.78 -8.00 -21.26
CA VAL A 209 -6.58 -8.78 -22.49
C VAL A 209 -6.85 -7.93 -23.72
N GLU A 210 -7.93 -7.14 -23.72
CA GLU A 210 -8.26 -6.24 -24.81
C GLU A 210 -7.14 -5.21 -25.03
N ALA A 211 -6.65 -4.57 -23.97
CA ALA A 211 -5.58 -3.59 -24.07
C ALA A 211 -4.27 -4.19 -24.60
N LEU A 212 -3.92 -5.41 -24.17
CA LEU A 212 -2.75 -6.14 -24.67
C LEU A 212 -2.87 -6.51 -26.16
N GLN A 213 -4.05 -6.93 -26.61
CA GLN A 213 -4.30 -7.29 -28.01
C GLN A 213 -4.25 -6.08 -28.95
N HIS A 214 -4.65 -4.90 -28.46
CA HIS A 214 -4.65 -3.66 -29.24
C HIS A 214 -3.32 -2.88 -29.17
N ALA A 215 -2.36 -3.33 -28.36
CA ALA A 215 -1.04 -2.72 -28.26
C ALA A 215 -0.31 -2.73 -29.62
N LYS A 216 0.38 -1.64 -29.95
CA LYS A 216 1.11 -1.46 -31.21
C LYS A 216 2.60 -1.17 -30.98
N PRO A 217 3.42 -2.19 -30.67
CA PRO A 217 4.83 -2.02 -30.31
C PRO A 217 5.70 -1.35 -31.38
N GLU A 218 5.21 -1.22 -32.61
CA GLU A 218 5.88 -0.55 -33.74
C GLU A 218 6.22 0.94 -33.46
N CYS A 219 5.72 1.54 -32.39
CA CYS A 219 6.16 2.86 -31.95
C CYS A 219 7.60 2.87 -31.40
N TYR A 220 8.16 1.72 -31.05
CA TYR A 220 9.51 1.61 -30.49
C TYR A 220 10.57 1.36 -31.56
N ARG A 221 11.84 1.53 -31.18
CA ARG A 221 12.98 1.15 -32.03
C ARG A 221 12.92 -0.34 -32.37
N GLU A 222 13.39 -0.71 -33.55
CA GLU A 222 13.37 -2.09 -34.06
C GLU A 222 13.95 -3.13 -33.09
N SER A 223 14.97 -2.77 -32.31
CA SER A 223 15.56 -3.66 -31.30
C SER A 223 14.64 -3.96 -30.10
N MET A 224 13.67 -3.10 -29.81
CA MET A 224 12.72 -3.26 -28.69
C MET A 224 11.42 -3.94 -29.11
N ILE A 225 11.00 -3.81 -30.37
CA ILE A 225 9.72 -4.36 -30.88
C ILE A 225 9.58 -5.86 -30.56
N PRO A 226 10.57 -6.73 -30.85
CA PRO A 226 10.44 -8.17 -30.57
C PRO A 226 10.31 -8.46 -29.07
N LEU A 227 10.98 -7.68 -28.22
CA LEU A 227 10.95 -7.87 -26.78
C LEU A 227 9.58 -7.54 -26.20
N VAL A 228 8.98 -6.43 -26.65
CA VAL A 228 7.63 -6.02 -26.22
C VAL A 228 6.58 -7.00 -26.73
N LYS A 229 6.65 -7.42 -27.99
CA LYS A 229 5.74 -8.44 -28.55
C LYS A 229 5.79 -9.75 -27.77
N LYS A 230 7.00 -10.21 -27.43
CA LYS A 230 7.20 -11.41 -26.61
C LYS A 230 6.57 -11.26 -25.22
N ASP A 231 6.80 -10.12 -24.55
CA ASP A 231 6.21 -9.89 -23.22
C ASP A 231 4.67 -9.87 -23.28
N ILE A 232 4.07 -9.30 -24.34
CA ILE A 232 2.60 -9.30 -24.57
C ILE A 232 2.09 -10.73 -24.74
N GLU A 233 2.72 -11.53 -25.59
CA GLU A 233 2.35 -12.93 -25.82
C GLU A 233 2.43 -13.75 -24.54
N GLU A 234 3.51 -13.61 -23.77
CA GLU A 234 3.68 -14.29 -22.48
C GLU A 234 2.64 -13.84 -21.45
N ALA A 235 2.28 -12.56 -21.40
CA ALA A 235 1.26 -12.05 -20.50
C ALA A 235 -0.13 -12.62 -20.86
N LEU A 236 -0.52 -12.58 -22.13
CA LEU A 236 -1.77 -13.16 -22.62
C LEU A 236 -1.85 -14.66 -22.34
N GLN A 237 -0.76 -15.40 -22.57
CA GLN A 237 -0.68 -16.83 -22.27
C GLN A 237 -0.92 -17.11 -20.79
N LYS A 238 -0.28 -16.34 -19.89
CA LYS A 238 -0.46 -16.48 -18.44
C LYS A 238 -1.90 -16.19 -18.03
N ILE A 239 -2.47 -15.09 -18.53
CA ILE A 239 -3.84 -14.67 -18.18
C ILE A 239 -4.87 -15.70 -18.64
N LYS A 240 -4.68 -16.30 -19.83
CA LYS A 240 -5.54 -17.38 -20.34
C LYS A 240 -5.57 -18.62 -19.44
N CYS A 241 -4.53 -18.85 -18.65
CA CYS A 241 -4.40 -19.99 -17.74
C CYS A 241 -4.91 -19.72 -16.32
N LEU A 242 -5.45 -18.52 -16.03
CA LEU A 242 -6.02 -18.12 -14.73
C LEU A 242 -7.51 -18.42 -14.68
#